data_AF-A0A7K0A863-F1
#
_entry.id   AF-A0A7K0A863-F1
#
_cell.length_a   1.000
_cell.length_b   1.000
_cell.length_c   1.000
_cell.angle_alpha   90.00
_cell.angle_beta   90.00
_cell.angle_gamma   90.00
#
_symmetry.space_group_name_H-M   'P 1'
#
loop_
_entity.id
_entity.type
_entity.pdbx_description
1 polymer ?
#
loop_
_entity_poly.entity_id
_entity_poly.type
_entity_poly.pdbx_seq_one_letter_code
_entity_poly.pdbx_strand_id
1 'polypeptide(L)'
;MPKTHGGGTRILGVPTVGDRIAQTVVARRLGEKVEPIFHPDSYGYRPGRSPLHAIETCRKRCWKTDWVIDLDIQKFFDSVPWDLVVKAVEANTDLPWVVLYVKRWLQAPLQLPDGTVQQRDRGTPQGSSVSPVLANLFL
;
A
#
# COMPACT_ATOMS: atom_id res chain seq x y z
N MET A 1 6.82 -0.67 -16.66
CA MET A 1 5.83 -1.70 -17.05
C MET A 1 4.58 -1.03 -17.60
N PRO A 2 4.11 -1.35 -18.81
CA PRO A 2 2.85 -0.79 -19.34
C PRO A 2 1.66 -1.23 -18.47
N LYS A 3 0.70 -0.32 -18.23
CA LYS A 3 -0.57 -0.68 -17.57
C LYS A 3 -1.44 -1.48 -18.54
N THR A 4 -2.11 -2.52 -18.03
CA THR A 4 -2.94 -3.45 -18.82
C THR A 4 -4.18 -2.80 -19.45
N HIS A 5 -4.67 -1.66 -18.92
CA HIS A 5 -5.89 -0.99 -19.40
C HIS A 5 -5.76 0.54 -19.55
N GLY A 6 -4.64 1.03 -20.06
CA GLY A 6 -4.47 2.45 -20.38
C GLY A 6 -3.03 2.80 -20.68
N GLY A 7 -2.81 3.69 -21.65
CA GLY A 7 -1.49 4.08 -22.19
C GLY A 7 -0.61 4.84 -21.20
N GLY A 8 -0.24 4.22 -20.09
CA GLY A 8 0.63 4.77 -19.06
C GLY A 8 1.69 3.76 -18.61
N THR A 9 2.89 4.26 -18.33
CA THR A 9 4.01 3.47 -17.82
C THR A 9 3.98 3.48 -16.29
N ARG A 10 3.93 2.28 -15.69
CA ARG A 10 4.11 2.04 -14.26
C ARG A 10 5.60 1.95 -13.94
N ILE A 11 6.09 2.89 -13.15
CA ILE A 11 7.45 2.89 -12.62
C ILE A 11 7.49 1.94 -11.42
N LEU A 12 8.31 0.89 -11.51
CA LEU A 12 8.47 -0.09 -10.43
C LEU A 12 9.78 0.21 -9.70
N GLY A 13 9.69 0.49 -8.40
CA GLY A 13 10.86 0.56 -7.54
C GLY A 13 11.11 -0.82 -6.96
N VAL A 14 11.96 -1.62 -7.63
CA VAL A 14 12.33 -2.95 -7.14
C VAL A 14 13.36 -2.79 -6.02
N PRO A 15 13.04 -3.12 -4.76
CA PRO A 15 13.98 -2.99 -3.67
C PRO A 15 15.08 -4.05 -3.76
N THR A 16 16.19 -3.81 -3.06
CA THR A 16 17.23 -4.82 -2.88
C THR A 16 16.66 -6.08 -2.21
N VAL A 17 17.35 -7.22 -2.32
CA VAL A 17 16.91 -8.45 -1.64
C VAL A 17 16.86 -8.23 -0.12
N GLY A 18 17.86 -7.56 0.45
CA GLY A 18 17.89 -7.23 1.88
C GLY A 18 16.71 -6.35 2.30
N ASP A 19 16.40 -5.32 1.51
CA ASP A 19 15.23 -4.48 1.77
C ASP A 19 13.92 -5.26 1.66
N ARG A 20 13.78 -6.15 0.67
CA ARG A 20 12.57 -6.98 0.55
C ARG A 20 12.37 -7.89 1.75
N ILE A 21 13.45 -8.45 2.31
CA ILE A 21 13.38 -9.25 3.54
C ILE A 21 12.91 -8.37 4.71
N ALA A 22 13.58 -7.23 4.93
CA ALA A 22 13.24 -6.32 6.03
C ALA A 22 11.80 -5.77 5.90
N GLN A 23 11.38 -5.39 4.70
CA GLN A 23 10.02 -4.96 4.39
C GLN A 23 9.00 -6.06 4.67
N THR A 24 9.32 -7.32 4.36
CA THR A 24 8.44 -8.46 4.64
C THR A 24 8.29 -8.69 6.15
N VAL A 25 9.36 -8.56 6.91
CA VAL A 25 9.32 -8.66 8.38
C VAL A 25 8.45 -7.55 8.97
N VAL A 26 8.64 -6.31 8.52
CA VAL A 26 7.80 -5.18 8.96
C VAL A 26 6.33 -5.37 8.56
N ALA A 27 6.07 -5.78 7.32
CA ALA A 27 4.71 -6.02 6.81
C ALA A 27 3.97 -7.08 7.63
N ARG A 28 4.63 -8.19 7.98
CA ARG A 28 4.05 -9.22 8.85
C ARG A 28 3.76 -8.68 10.25
N ARG A 29 4.74 -7.99 10.84
CA ARG A 29 4.61 -7.45 12.21
C ARG A 29 3.49 -6.42 12.33
N LEU A 30 3.37 -5.52 11.36
CA LEU A 30 2.28 -4.55 11.28
C LEU A 30 0.96 -5.27 11.00
N GLY A 31 0.94 -6.16 10.00
CA GLY A 31 -0.24 -6.94 9.59
C GLY A 31 -0.91 -7.66 10.76
N GLU A 32 -0.14 -8.35 11.61
CA GLU A 32 -0.66 -9.02 12.81
C GLU A 32 -1.39 -8.07 13.77
N LYS A 33 -0.89 -6.84 13.93
CA LYS A 33 -1.51 -5.85 14.83
C LYS A 33 -2.75 -5.19 14.23
N VAL A 34 -2.74 -4.92 12.92
CA VAL A 34 -3.76 -4.06 12.27
C VAL A 34 -4.92 -4.87 11.68
N GLU A 35 -4.69 -6.15 11.35
CA GLU A 35 -5.71 -7.01 10.76
C GLU A 35 -7.02 -7.10 11.58
N PRO A 36 -6.99 -7.16 12.93
CA PRO A 36 -8.21 -7.14 13.75
C PRO A 36 -8.97 -5.81 13.73
N ILE A 37 -8.29 -4.72 13.36
CA ILE A 37 -8.82 -3.35 13.40
C ILE A 37 -9.48 -2.99 12.06
N PHE A 38 -9.05 -3.63 10.96
CA PHE A 38 -9.56 -3.33 9.64
C PHE A 38 -11.06 -3.63 9.48
N HIS A 39 -11.74 -2.72 8.78
CA HIS A 39 -13.16 -2.84 8.50
C HIS A 39 -13.49 -4.18 7.80
N PRO A 40 -14.62 -4.85 8.15
CA PRO A 40 -15.01 -6.13 7.53
C PRO A 40 -15.16 -6.09 6.01
N ASP A 41 -15.48 -4.91 5.45
CA ASP A 41 -15.58 -4.66 4.01
C ASP A 41 -14.27 -4.19 3.33
N SER A 42 -13.15 -4.21 4.05
CA SER A 42 -11.84 -4.05 3.42
C SER A 42 -11.34 -5.42 2.98
N TYR A 43 -11.16 -5.62 1.66
CA TYR A 43 -10.78 -6.93 1.10
C TYR A 43 -9.39 -6.94 0.45
N GLY A 44 -8.86 -5.77 0.09
CA GLY A 44 -7.59 -5.66 -0.64
C GLY A 44 -6.38 -5.98 0.24
N TYR A 45 -5.43 -6.75 -0.31
CA TYR A 45 -4.12 -7.01 0.31
C TYR A 45 -4.14 -7.61 1.73
N ARG A 46 -5.23 -8.28 2.11
CA ARG A 46 -5.41 -8.88 3.44
C ARG A 46 -5.31 -10.40 3.40
N PRO A 47 -4.70 -11.02 4.43
CA PRO A 47 -4.64 -12.48 4.52
C PRO A 47 -6.06 -13.07 4.65
N GLY A 48 -6.34 -14.14 3.89
CA GLY A 48 -7.65 -14.81 3.93
C GLY A 48 -8.80 -14.02 3.29
N ARG A 49 -8.55 -12.85 2.69
CA ARG A 49 -9.53 -12.07 1.94
C ARG A 49 -9.23 -12.17 0.43
N SER A 50 -10.28 -12.24 -0.37
CA SER A 50 -10.22 -12.36 -1.82
C SER A 50 -11.13 -11.32 -2.47
N PRO A 51 -10.80 -10.83 -3.69
CA PRO A 51 -11.73 -10.04 -4.50
C PRO A 51 -13.10 -10.71 -4.67
N LEU A 52 -13.15 -12.04 -4.68
CA LEU A 52 -14.41 -12.79 -4.77
C LEU A 52 -15.33 -12.54 -3.57
N HIS A 53 -14.77 -12.38 -2.36
CA HIS A 53 -15.56 -12.03 -1.18
C HIS A 53 -16.16 -10.62 -1.31
N ALA A 54 -15.42 -9.67 -1.89
CA ALA A 54 -15.92 -8.33 -2.15
C ALA A 54 -17.10 -8.35 -3.16
N ILE A 55 -16.97 -9.14 -4.22
CA ILE A 55 -18.03 -9.33 -5.23
C ILE A 55 -19.27 -9.96 -4.60
N GLU A 56 -19.10 -10.96 -3.74
CA GLU A 56 -20.22 -11.62 -3.06
C GLU A 56 -20.98 -10.65 -2.16
N THR A 57 -20.28 -9.87 -1.35
CA THR A 57 -20.89 -8.83 -0.50
C THR A 57 -21.56 -7.74 -1.33
N CYS A 58 -20.90 -7.29 -2.41
CA CYS A 58 -21.46 -6.30 -3.34
C CYS A 58 -22.77 -6.80 -3.96
N ARG A 59 -22.79 -8.03 -4.49
CA ARG A 59 -23.97 -8.65 -5.07
C ARG A 59 -25.15 -8.67 -4.09
N LYS A 60 -24.91 -9.04 -2.81
CA LYS A 60 -25.95 -9.03 -1.77
C LYS A 60 -26.53 -7.63 -1.52
N ARG A 61 -25.74 -6.57 -1.68
CA ARG A 61 -26.16 -5.17 -1.49
C ARG A 61 -26.91 -4.62 -2.69
N CYS A 62 -26.53 -5.01 -3.90
CA CYS A 62 -27.26 -4.64 -5.12
C CYS A 62 -28.71 -5.13 -5.12
N TRP A 63 -29.04 -6.20 -4.38
CA TRP A 63 -30.43 -6.63 -4.18
C TRP A 63 -31.24 -5.74 -3.22
N LYS A 64 -30.59 -4.82 -2.50
CA LYS A 64 -31.22 -3.93 -1.52
C LYS A 64 -31.23 -2.47 -1.97
N THR A 65 -30.40 -2.11 -2.93
CA THR A 65 -30.20 -0.72 -3.37
C THR A 65 -29.78 -0.70 -4.83
N ASP A 66 -30.45 0.14 -5.61
CA ASP A 66 -30.32 0.17 -7.08
C ASP A 66 -29.23 1.14 -7.57
N TRP A 67 -28.53 1.82 -6.67
CA TRP A 67 -27.47 2.77 -7.01
C TRP A 67 -26.15 2.40 -6.34
N VAL A 68 -25.05 2.76 -7.01
CA VAL A 68 -23.68 2.59 -6.51
C VAL A 68 -22.93 3.90 -6.71
N ILE A 69 -22.04 4.21 -5.76
CA ILE A 69 -21.04 5.27 -5.94
C ILE A 69 -19.72 4.57 -6.18
N ASP A 70 -19.18 4.73 -7.38
CA ASP A 70 -17.86 4.24 -7.75
C ASP A 70 -16.81 5.33 -7.47
N LEU A 71 -15.83 5.01 -6.63
CA LEU A 71 -14.76 5.92 -6.21
C LEU A 71 -13.41 5.26 -6.47
N ASP A 72 -12.54 5.94 -7.22
CA ASP A 72 -11.16 5.53 -7.43
C ASP A 72 -10.20 6.66 -7.06
N ILE A 73 -9.10 6.31 -6.39
CA ILE A 73 -8.06 7.27 -6.02
C ILE A 73 -6.97 7.25 -7.09
N GLN A 74 -6.93 8.33 -7.88
CA GLN A 74 -5.92 8.46 -8.91
C GLN A 74 -4.50 8.45 -8.32
N LYS A 75 -3.66 7.55 -8.84
CA LYS A 75 -2.23 7.47 -8.52
C LYS A 75 -1.93 7.39 -7.01
N PHE A 76 -2.76 6.69 -6.23
CA PHE A 76 -2.61 6.56 -4.77
C PHE A 76 -1.17 6.35 -4.30
N PHE A 77 -0.50 5.32 -4.84
CA PHE A 77 0.87 4.98 -4.44
C PHE A 77 1.91 6.02 -4.88
N ASP A 78 1.60 6.90 -5.82
CA ASP A 78 2.50 7.94 -6.30
C ASP A 78 2.26 9.29 -5.60
N SER A 79 1.11 9.49 -4.94
CA SER A 79 0.69 10.77 -4.37
C SER A 79 0.56 10.80 -2.85
N VAL A 80 0.56 9.65 -2.16
CA VAL A 80 0.29 9.60 -0.73
C VAL A 80 1.31 10.44 0.09
N PRO A 81 0.87 11.36 0.97
CA PRO A 81 1.76 12.16 1.81
C PRO A 81 2.48 11.30 2.86
N TRP A 82 3.80 11.46 2.97
CA TRP A 82 4.62 10.66 3.89
C TRP A 82 4.31 10.91 5.35
N ASP A 83 4.00 12.16 5.72
CA ASP A 83 3.67 12.51 7.10
C ASP A 83 2.43 11.76 7.60
N LEU A 84 1.42 11.60 6.73
CA LEU A 84 0.20 10.87 7.05
C LEU A 84 0.43 9.37 7.13
N VAL A 85 1.22 8.79 6.21
CA VAL A 85 1.60 7.37 6.28
C VAL A 85 2.38 7.08 7.56
N VAL A 86 3.32 7.95 7.92
CA VAL A 86 4.11 7.84 9.15
C VAL A 86 3.20 7.92 10.38
N LYS A 87 2.29 8.90 10.44
CA LYS A 87 1.32 9.02 11.54
C LYS A 87 0.46 7.76 11.69
N ALA A 88 -0.02 7.21 10.57
CA ALA A 88 -0.79 5.97 10.57
C ALA A 88 0.03 4.79 11.13
N VAL A 89 1.32 4.69 10.77
CA VAL A 89 2.20 3.66 11.34
C VAL A 89 2.45 3.89 12.83
N GLU A 90 2.80 5.11 13.24
CA GLU A 90 3.06 5.48 14.64
C GLU A 90 1.83 5.23 15.54
N ALA A 91 0.60 5.40 15.00
CA ALA A 91 -0.63 5.09 15.73
C ALA A 91 -0.85 3.57 15.96
N ASN A 92 -0.23 2.71 15.15
CA ASN A 92 -0.46 1.26 15.14
C ASN A 92 0.76 0.45 15.64
N THR A 93 1.88 1.09 15.93
CA THR A 93 3.05 0.43 16.50
C THR A 93 3.84 1.33 17.44
N ASP A 94 4.25 0.75 18.56
CA ASP A 94 5.16 1.31 19.56
C ASP A 94 6.63 1.03 19.25
N LEU A 95 6.92 0.25 18.21
CA LEU A 95 8.27 -0.19 17.85
C LEU A 95 9.03 0.92 17.09
N PRO A 96 10.06 1.56 17.68
CA PRO A 96 10.74 2.69 17.04
C PRO A 96 11.47 2.30 15.76
N TRP A 97 12.00 1.06 15.71
CA TRP A 97 12.71 0.55 14.55
C TRP A 97 11.79 0.40 13.32
N VAL A 98 10.52 0.03 13.52
CA VAL A 98 9.55 -0.08 12.41
C VAL A 98 9.33 1.28 11.76
N VAL A 99 9.06 2.29 12.59
CA VAL A 99 8.84 3.67 12.14
C VAL A 99 10.08 4.20 11.41
N LEU A 100 11.28 3.93 11.94
CA LEU A 100 12.55 4.33 11.33
C LEU A 100 12.71 3.74 9.92
N TYR A 101 12.48 2.43 9.75
CA TYR A 101 12.63 1.79 8.45
C TYR A 101 11.56 2.24 7.45
N VAL A 102 10.32 2.43 7.90
CA VAL A 102 9.26 2.98 7.04
C VAL A 102 9.65 4.38 6.53
N LYS A 103 10.12 5.28 7.42
CA LYS A 103 10.60 6.62 7.03
C LYS A 103 11.72 6.52 5.98
N ARG A 104 12.71 5.64 6.20
CA ARG A 104 13.82 5.42 5.27
C ARG A 104 13.37 4.88 3.91
N TRP A 105 12.43 3.94 3.87
CA TRP A 105 11.94 3.39 2.60
C TRP A 105 11.05 4.37 1.83
N LEU A 106 10.31 5.24 2.52
CA LEU A 106 9.57 6.32 1.88
C LEU A 106 10.55 7.30 1.21
N GLN A 107 11.58 7.73 1.94
CA GLN A 107 12.61 8.67 1.49
C GLN A 107 13.62 8.09 0.49
N ALA A 108 13.65 6.76 0.32
CA ALA A 108 14.61 6.12 -0.56
C ALA A 108 14.43 6.63 -2.00
N PRO A 109 15.49 7.17 -2.64
CA PRO A 109 15.39 7.69 -3.98
C PRO A 109 15.23 6.55 -4.99
N LEU A 110 14.62 6.87 -6.12
CA LEU A 110 14.46 5.91 -7.20
C LEU A 110 15.62 6.04 -8.19
N GLN A 111 16.28 4.93 -8.51
CA GLN A 111 17.24 4.90 -9.60
C GLN A 111 16.53 4.53 -10.90
N LEU A 112 16.68 5.38 -11.92
CA LEU A 112 16.17 5.18 -13.27
C LEU A 112 17.12 4.30 -14.09
N PRO A 113 16.66 3.69 -15.21
CA PRO A 113 17.49 2.80 -16.03
C PRO A 113 18.73 3.46 -16.64
N ASP A 114 18.72 4.79 -16.80
CA ASP A 114 19.85 5.59 -17.27
C ASP A 114 20.88 5.90 -16.17
N GLY A 115 20.65 5.39 -14.95
CA GLY A 115 21.49 5.59 -13.78
C GLY A 115 21.19 6.87 -13.00
N THR A 116 20.28 7.73 -13.46
CA THR A 116 19.89 8.92 -12.70
C THR A 116 19.12 8.56 -11.43
N VAL A 117 19.36 9.34 -10.38
CA VAL A 117 18.73 9.16 -9.09
C VAL A 117 17.69 10.25 -8.91
N GLN A 118 16.42 9.85 -8.87
CA GLN A 118 15.29 10.74 -8.66
C GLN A 118 14.93 10.77 -7.17
N GLN A 119 15.06 11.95 -6.56
CA GLN A 119 14.55 12.20 -5.22
C GLN A 119 13.03 12.23 -5.23
N ARG A 120 12.45 11.80 -4.12
CA ARG A 120 10.99 11.72 -3.93
C ARG A 120 10.60 12.61 -2.76
N ASP A 121 9.37 13.10 -2.80
CA ASP A 121 8.76 13.86 -1.71
C ASP A 121 7.42 13.24 -1.25
N ARG A 122 6.90 12.27 -2.01
CA ARG A 122 5.61 11.62 -1.77
C ARG A 122 5.53 10.22 -2.41
N GLY A 123 4.47 9.50 -2.05
CA GLY A 123 4.18 8.17 -2.57
C GLY A 123 4.98 7.06 -1.87
N THR A 124 4.62 5.81 -2.13
CA THR A 124 5.39 4.63 -1.70
C THR A 124 6.02 3.95 -2.92
N PRO A 125 7.16 3.25 -2.80
CA PRO A 125 7.70 2.47 -3.91
C PRO A 125 6.71 1.39 -4.35
N GLN A 126 6.32 1.40 -5.63
CA GLN A 126 5.50 0.33 -6.20
C GLN A 126 6.37 -0.90 -6.45
N GLY A 127 6.10 -2.00 -5.73
CA GLY A 127 6.93 -3.23 -5.75
C GLY A 127 7.60 -3.56 -4.41
N SER A 128 7.47 -2.68 -3.42
CA SER A 128 7.84 -2.96 -2.03
C SER A 128 6.79 -3.86 -1.36
N SER A 129 7.25 -4.84 -0.58
CA SER A 129 6.36 -5.78 0.12
C SER A 129 5.62 -5.15 1.30
N VAL A 130 6.07 -3.98 1.78
CA VAL A 130 5.38 -3.26 2.87
C VAL A 130 4.31 -2.30 2.37
N SER A 131 4.39 -1.85 1.10
CA SER A 131 3.46 -0.87 0.53
C SER A 131 1.98 -1.24 0.65
N PRO A 132 1.55 -2.51 0.47
CA PRO A 132 0.14 -2.87 0.63
C PRO A 132 -0.39 -2.67 2.05
N VAL A 133 0.41 -3.00 3.07
CA VAL A 133 0.02 -2.81 4.49
C VAL A 133 -0.03 -1.32 4.84
N LEU A 134 0.91 -0.52 4.32
CA LEU A 134 0.89 0.93 4.49
C LEU A 134 -0.32 1.59 3.82
N ALA A 135 -0.72 1.08 2.65
CA ALA A 135 -1.91 1.55 1.95
C ALA A 135 -3.18 1.29 2.77
N ASN A 136 -3.35 0.08 3.28
CA ASN A 136 -4.50 -0.27 4.11
C ASN A 136 -4.51 0.46 5.45
N LEU A 137 -3.35 0.83 6.01
CA LEU A 137 -3.27 1.64 7.23
C LEU A 137 -3.70 3.09 7.01
N PHE A 138 -3.53 3.61 5.79
CA PHE A 138 -3.88 4.98 5.44
C PHE A 138 -5.37 5.13 5.11
N LEU A 139 -5.99 4.08 4.55
CA LEU A 139 -7.41 4.03 4.15
C LEU A 139 -8.33 3.64 5.30
#